data_AF-A0A2W4KGW5-F1
#
_entry.id   AF-A0A2W4KGW5-F1
#
_cell.length_a   1.000
_cell.length_b   1.000
_cell.length_c   1.000
_cell.angle_alpha   90.00
_cell.angle_beta   90.00
_cell.angle_gamma   90.00
#
_symmetry.space_group_name_H-M   'P 1'
#
loop_
_entity.id
_entity.type
_entity.pdbx_description
1 polymer ?
#
loop_
_entity_poly.entity_id
_entity_poly.type
_entity_poly.pdbx_seq_one_letter_code
_entity_poly.pdbx_strand_id
1 'polypeptide(L)'
;MLFVAYWCPHCEHFLATARAAGLDRLPTVVSIWPREGDTLEDVVRETKAKLERTGWGGTPFYVLMGDPPSYVKGTPTLAWWDGRRIQVKNPLEMRPGELKELMRQVASSDQ
;
A
#
# COMPACT_ATOMS: atom_id res chain seq x y z
N MET A 1 -3.18 6.45 -1.41
CA MET A 1 -2.49 5.74 -0.30
C MET A 1 -2.68 4.25 -0.46
N LEU A 2 -1.64 3.46 -0.17
CA LEU A 2 -1.65 2.01 -0.12
C LEU A 2 -1.37 1.56 1.32
N PHE A 3 -2.38 0.99 1.97
CA PHE A 3 -2.28 0.43 3.31
C PHE A 3 -1.83 -1.03 3.24
N VAL A 4 -0.76 -1.36 3.96
CA VAL A 4 -0.16 -2.70 4.01
C VAL A 4 0.13 -3.11 5.44
N ALA A 5 0.20 -4.41 5.69
CA ALA A 5 0.79 -4.95 6.92
C ALA A 5 2.02 -5.79 6.56
N TYR A 6 3.11 -5.64 7.32
CA TYR A 6 4.37 -6.34 7.05
C TYR A 6 4.22 -7.87 7.17
N TRP A 7 3.29 -8.35 7.99
CA TRP A 7 3.03 -9.77 8.17
C TRP A 7 2.04 -10.35 7.15
N CYS A 8 1.35 -9.51 6.36
CA CYS A 8 0.29 -9.94 5.47
C CYS A 8 0.87 -10.51 4.15
N PRO A 9 0.68 -11.81 3.84
CA PRO A 9 1.21 -12.41 2.62
C PRO A 9 0.55 -11.85 1.35
N HIS A 10 -0.74 -11.48 1.43
CA HIS A 10 -1.46 -10.87 0.31
C HIS A 10 -0.89 -9.50 -0.08
N CYS A 11 -0.35 -8.73 0.88
CA CYS A 11 0.37 -7.49 0.58
C CYS A 11 1.65 -7.77 -0.20
N GLU A 12 2.40 -8.80 0.19
CA GLU A 12 3.65 -9.16 -0.49
C GLU A 12 3.38 -9.64 -1.91
N HIS A 13 2.36 -10.49 -2.09
CA HIS A 13 1.90 -10.93 -3.41
C HIS A 13 1.48 -9.76 -4.30
N PHE A 14 0.69 -8.82 -3.77
CA PHE A 14 0.28 -7.63 -4.52
C PHE A 14 1.48 -6.78 -4.97
N LEU A 15 2.41 -6.48 -4.06
CA LEU A 15 3.59 -5.66 -4.34
C LEU A 15 4.46 -6.29 -5.43
N ALA A 16 4.70 -7.60 -5.36
CA ALA A 16 5.46 -8.33 -6.36
C ALA A 16 4.76 -8.31 -7.73
N THR A 17 3.44 -8.58 -7.76
CA THR A 17 2.64 -8.54 -8.98
C THR A 17 2.61 -7.15 -9.60
N ALA A 18 2.48 -6.10 -8.79
CA ALA A 18 2.50 -4.72 -9.27
C ALA A 18 3.85 -4.36 -9.91
N ARG A 19 4.95 -4.81 -9.31
CA ARG A 19 6.29 -4.62 -9.89
C ARG A 19 6.44 -5.37 -11.21
N ALA A 20 6.02 -6.64 -11.26
CA ALA A 20 6.06 -7.47 -12.46
C ALA A 20 5.18 -6.92 -13.60
N ALA A 21 4.06 -6.27 -13.27
CA ALA A 21 3.18 -5.59 -14.22
C ALA A 21 3.75 -4.27 -14.79
N GLY A 22 4.97 -3.89 -14.41
CA GLY A 22 5.63 -2.67 -14.90
C GLY A 22 5.00 -1.41 -14.35
N LEU A 23 4.59 -1.45 -13.07
CA LEU A 23 4.31 -0.24 -12.32
C LEU A 23 5.64 0.39 -11.89
N ASP A 24 5.80 1.68 -12.17
CA ASP A 24 7.07 2.39 -11.94
C ASP A 24 7.16 3.00 -10.53
N ARG A 25 6.01 3.24 -9.90
CA ARG A 25 5.92 3.80 -8.55
C ARG A 25 4.69 3.27 -7.81
N LEU A 26 4.80 3.15 -6.49
CA LEU A 26 3.65 2.89 -5.63
C LEU A 26 2.96 4.22 -5.26
N PRO A 27 1.65 4.19 -4.93
CA PRO A 27 1.07 5.23 -4.09
C PRO A 27 1.82 5.32 -2.74
N THR A 28 1.66 6.42 -2.02
CA THR A 28 2.15 6.56 -0.65
C THR A 28 1.79 5.34 0.19
N VAL A 29 2.81 4.62 0.66
CA VAL A 29 2.67 3.40 1.44
C VAL A 29 2.51 3.75 2.91
N VAL A 30 1.54 3.10 3.56
CA VAL A 30 1.32 3.22 5.01
C VAL A 30 1.30 1.81 5.59
N SER A 31 2.26 1.50 6.45
CA SER A 31 2.28 0.27 7.24
C SER A 31 1.34 0.42 8.43
N ILE A 32 0.43 -0.53 8.60
CA ILE A 32 -0.62 -0.50 9.62
C ILE A 32 -0.71 -1.85 10.34
N TRP A 33 -1.44 -1.85 11.46
CA TRP A 33 -1.69 -3.03 12.30
C TRP A 33 -0.39 -3.73 12.72
N PRO A 34 0.45 -3.04 13.52
CA PRO A 34 1.52 -3.72 14.24
C PRO A 34 0.95 -4.92 15.01
N ARG A 35 1.73 -5.99 15.15
CA ARG A 35 1.37 -7.09 16.04
C ARG A 35 1.55 -6.65 17.48
N GLU A 36 0.87 -7.34 18.37
CA GLU A 36 1.07 -7.16 19.81
C GLU A 36 2.54 -7.36 20.17
N GLY A 37 3.12 -6.36 20.84
CA GLY A 37 4.53 -6.35 21.24
C GLY A 37 5.50 -5.78 20.21
N ASP A 38 5.08 -5.46 18.99
CA ASP A 38 5.96 -4.81 18.00
C ASP A 38 6.34 -3.38 18.45
N THR A 39 7.63 -3.08 18.37
CA THR A 39 8.12 -1.69 18.45
C THR A 39 7.96 -0.98 17.11
N LEU A 40 8.06 0.36 17.10
CA LEU A 40 8.10 1.12 15.85
C LEU A 40 9.26 0.64 14.95
N GLU A 41 10.42 0.39 15.55
CA GLU A 41 11.62 -0.08 14.88
C GLU A 41 11.42 -1.46 14.23
N ASP A 42 10.70 -2.37 14.90
CA ASP A 42 10.36 -3.68 14.32
C ASP A 42 9.47 -3.50 13.08
N VAL A 43 8.41 -2.70 13.17
CA VAL A 43 7.51 -2.46 12.04
C VAL A 43 8.24 -1.80 10.88
N VAL A 44 9.12 -0.83 11.15
CA VAL A 44 9.96 -0.18 10.14
C VAL A 44 10.87 -1.21 9.47
N ARG A 45 11.59 -2.02 10.25
CA ARG A 45 12.51 -3.05 9.72
C ARG A 45 11.77 -4.05 8.84
N GLU A 46 10.66 -4.61 9.33
CA GLU A 46 9.93 -5.65 8.60
C GLU A 46 9.21 -5.09 7.35
N THR A 47 8.66 -3.87 7.44
CA THR A 47 8.05 -3.21 6.28
C THR A 47 9.09 -2.93 5.20
N LYS A 48 10.26 -2.40 5.59
CA LYS A 48 11.38 -2.16 4.67
C LYS A 48 11.83 -3.47 4.00
N ALA A 49 12.00 -4.54 4.77
CA ALA A 49 12.38 -5.85 4.24
C ALA A 49 11.35 -6.38 3.22
N LYS A 50 10.04 -6.19 3.48
CA LYS A 50 8.98 -6.55 2.51
C LYS A 50 9.10 -5.76 1.21
N LEU A 51 9.30 -4.44 1.31
CA LEU A 51 9.45 -3.59 0.13
C LEU A 51 10.70 -3.99 -0.67
N GLU A 52 11.83 -4.28 -0.02
CA GLU A 52 13.05 -4.75 -0.67
C GLU A 52 12.82 -6.06 -1.44
N ARG A 53 12.25 -7.09 -0.79
CA ARG A 53 11.98 -8.39 -1.44
C ARG A 53 11.04 -8.30 -2.63
N THR A 54 10.18 -7.29 -2.67
CA THR A 54 9.18 -7.10 -3.73
C THR A 54 9.62 -6.08 -4.80
N GLY A 55 10.87 -5.61 -4.75
CA GLY A 55 11.44 -4.71 -5.75
C GLY A 55 11.08 -3.22 -5.54
N TRP A 56 10.64 -2.86 -4.34
CA TRP A 56 10.19 -1.53 -3.92
C TRP A 56 11.06 -0.90 -2.81
N GLY A 57 12.26 -1.43 -2.54
CA GLY A 57 13.08 -1.04 -1.39
C GLY A 57 13.43 0.45 -1.28
N GLY A 58 13.41 1.21 -2.39
CA GLY A 58 13.60 2.67 -2.40
C GLY A 58 12.34 3.48 -2.09
N THR A 59 11.20 2.83 -1.84
CA THR A 59 9.92 3.52 -1.64
C THR A 59 9.81 4.03 -0.20
N PRO A 60 9.62 5.35 0.00
CA PRO A 60 9.32 5.86 1.33
C PRO A 60 7.95 5.35 1.80
N PHE A 61 7.83 5.08 3.10
CA PHE A 61 6.59 4.65 3.72
C PHE A 61 6.41 5.32 5.08
N TYR A 62 5.14 5.42 5.51
CA TYR A 62 4.77 5.83 6.86
C TYR A 62 4.41 4.61 7.69
N VAL A 63 4.57 4.71 9.01
CA VAL A 63 4.09 3.70 9.96
C VAL A 63 3.02 4.32 10.83
N LEU A 64 1.90 3.61 10.96
CA LEU A 64 0.84 3.96 11.89
C LEU A 64 0.81 2.89 12.99
N MET A 65 1.20 3.30 14.21
CA MET A 65 1.21 2.42 15.38
C MET A 65 -0.17 2.29 16.06
N GLY A 66 -1.14 3.12 15.67
CA GLY A 66 -2.52 3.07 16.15
C GLY A 66 -3.48 2.47 15.14
N ASP A 67 -4.78 2.62 15.41
CA ASP A 67 -5.82 2.14 14.51
C ASP A 67 -5.82 2.91 13.18
N PRO A 68 -5.93 2.21 12.04
CA PRO A 68 -6.10 2.87 10.76
C PRO A 68 -7.46 3.55 10.67
N PRO A 69 -7.66 4.44 9.68
CA PRO A 69 -8.96 5.03 9.40
C PRO A 69 -10.04 3.97 9.26
N SER A 70 -11.25 4.25 9.76
CA SER A 70 -12.35 3.27 9.85
C SER A 70 -12.80 2.68 8.51
N TYR A 71 -12.47 3.31 7.38
CA TYR A 71 -12.73 2.80 6.03
C TYR A 71 -11.73 1.71 5.59
N VAL A 72 -10.59 1.56 6.27
CA VAL A 72 -9.63 0.49 6.02
C VAL A 72 -10.06 -0.77 6.78
N LYS A 73 -10.68 -1.72 6.07
CA LYS A 73 -11.20 -2.97 6.65
C LYS A 73 -10.30 -4.20 6.44
N GLY A 74 -9.28 -4.09 5.60
CA GLY A 74 -8.33 -5.16 5.30
C GLY A 74 -7.01 -4.64 4.75
N THR A 75 -6.05 -5.54 4.51
CA THR A 75 -4.83 -5.24 3.74
C THR A 75 -4.57 -6.32 2.68
N PRO A 76 -4.02 -5.97 1.50
CA PRO A 76 -3.72 -4.60 1.06
C PRO A 76 -5.00 -3.79 0.78
N THR A 77 -4.96 -2.48 0.98
CA THR A 77 -6.07 -1.58 0.65
C THR A 77 -5.56 -0.33 -0.04
N LEU A 78 -6.12 0.01 -1.20
CA LEU A 78 -5.93 1.31 -1.84
C LEU A 78 -7.02 2.26 -1.39
N ALA A 79 -6.62 3.47 -1.00
CA ALA A 79 -7.54 4.59 -0.78
C ALA A 79 -7.08 5.83 -1.53
N TRP A 80 -7.99 6.54 -2.18
CA TRP A 80 -7.70 7.77 -2.90
C TRP A 80 -8.89 8.73 -2.85
N TRP A 81 -8.63 10.02 -3.07
CA TRP A 81 -9.67 11.03 -3.20
C TRP A 81 -10.05 11.19 -4.67
N ASP A 82 -11.35 11.20 -4.98
CA ASP A 82 -11.86 11.38 -6.35
C ASP A 82 -12.35 12.81 -6.66
N GLY A 83 -12.09 13.76 -5.77
CA GLY A 83 -12.64 15.12 -5.84
C GLY A 83 -13.87 15.32 -4.96
N ARG A 84 -14.54 14.24 -4.50
CA ARG A 84 -15.78 14.30 -3.71
C ARG A 84 -15.77 13.43 -2.46
N ARG A 85 -15.14 12.26 -2.52
CA ARG A 85 -15.08 11.30 -1.42
C ARG A 85 -13.83 10.45 -1.47
N ILE A 86 -13.52 9.82 -0.34
CA ILE A 86 -12.51 8.78 -0.26
C ILE A 86 -13.09 7.52 -0.90
N GLN A 87 -12.43 7.09 -1.96
CA GLN A 87 -12.63 5.79 -2.59
C GLN A 87 -11.70 4.77 -1.94
N VAL A 88 -12.18 3.55 -1.78
CA VAL A 88 -11.44 2.44 -1.17
C VAL A 88 -11.62 1.19 -2.01
N LYS A 89 -10.54 0.48 -2.31
CA LYS A 89 -10.58 -0.78 -3.06
C LYS A 89 -9.50 -1.74 -2.60
N ASN A 90 -9.83 -3.04 -2.56
CA ASN A 90 -8.83 -4.10 -2.46
C ASN A 90 -8.11 -4.22 -3.82
N PRO A 91 -6.81 -3.93 -3.90
CA PRO A 91 -6.12 -3.94 -5.19
C PRO A 91 -5.95 -5.35 -5.78
N LEU A 92 -6.16 -6.41 -5.00
CA LEU A 92 -6.14 -7.79 -5.51
C LEU A 92 -7.36 -8.12 -6.38
N GLU A 93 -8.42 -7.33 -6.27
CA GLU A 93 -9.63 -7.44 -7.11
C GLU A 93 -9.52 -6.59 -8.37
N MET A 94 -8.39 -5.91 -8.59
CA MET A 94 -8.14 -5.09 -9.77
C MET A 94 -7.40 -5.90 -10.83
N ARG A 95 -7.78 -5.72 -12.09
CA ARG A 95 -6.98 -6.21 -13.20
C ARG A 95 -5.67 -5.41 -13.29
N PRO A 96 -4.54 -6.00 -13.73
CA PRO A 96 -3.25 -5.30 -13.79
C PRO A 96 -3.30 -3.94 -14.53
N GLY A 97 -4.06 -3.85 -15.62
CA GLY A 97 -4.23 -2.61 -16.38
C GLY A 97 -5.02 -1.53 -15.63
N GLU A 98 -5.97 -1.91 -14.77
CA GLU A 98 -6.78 -0.97 -14.00
C GLU A 98 -5.96 -0.24 -12.94
N LEU A 99 -5.01 -0.93 -12.31
CA LEU A 99 -4.12 -0.32 -11.32
C LEU A 99 -3.24 0.75 -11.97
N LYS A 100 -2.63 0.43 -13.12
CA LYS A 100 -1.77 1.37 -13.84
C LYS A 100 -2.54 2.61 -14.28
N GLU A 101 -3.76 2.42 -14.75
CA GLU A 101 -4.64 3.52 -15.15
C GLU A 101 -5.09 4.38 -13.96
N LEU A 102 -5.51 3.75 -12.86
CA LEU A 102 -5.84 4.46 -11.62
C LEU A 102 -4.66 5.31 -11.14
N MET A 103 -3.43 4.77 -11.20
CA MET A 103 -2.22 5.50 -10.79
C MET A 103 -1.89 6.69 -11.68
N ARG A 104 -2.31 6.69 -12.95
CA ARG A 104 -2.22 7.87 -13.82
C ARG A 104 -3.26 8.90 -13.45
N GLN A 105 -4.51 8.49 -13.30
CA GLN A 105 -5.63 9.40 -13.01
C GLN A 105 -5.46 10.14 -11.69
N VAL A 106 -5.04 9.44 -10.63
CA VAL A 106 -4.79 10.06 -9.33
C VAL A 106 -3.63 11.05 -9.40
N ALA A 107 -2.57 10.75 -10.18
CA ALA A 107 -1.46 11.69 -10.38
C ALA A 107 -1.85 12.98 -11.09
N SER A 108 -2.81 12.90 -12.00
CA SER A 108 -3.32 14.03 -12.77
C SER A 108 -4.30 14.91 -12.00
N SER A 109 -4.85 14.41 -10.89
CA SER A 109 -5.84 15.11 -10.07
C SER A 109 -5.22 16.01 -8.98
N ASP A 110 -3.91 15.93 -8.80
CA ASP A 110 -3.11 16.76 -7.88
C ASP A 110 -2.57 18.05 -8.55
N GLN A 111 -3.00 18.34 -9.80
CA GLN A 111 -2.71 19.56 -10.58
C GLN A 111 -3.95 20.43 -10.72
#